data_AF-A0A828YB41-F1
#
_entry.id   AF-A0A828YB41-F1
#
_cell.length_a   1.000
_cell.length_b   1.000
_cell.length_c   1.000
_cell.angle_alpha   90.00
_cell.angle_beta   90.00
_cell.angle_gamma   90.00
#
_symmetry.space_group_name_H-M   'P 1'
#
loop_
_entity.id
_entity.type
_entity.pdbx_description
1 polymer ?
#
loop_
_entity_poly.entity_id
_entity_poly.type
_entity_poly.pdbx_seq_one_letter_code
_entity_poly.pdbx_strand_id
1 'polypeptide(L)'
;MFVLTFLTLTFQSEFFSIPFLSTESLKELFFLRLPYSLSLIIILLAHEMGHFLAARYYGIQVTWPYFIPIPLAPIGTMGAVIRILEPIRNKKQLFDIGIWGPLMSLILSVPCYVIGIYMSSLVPMKV
;
A
#
# COMPACT_ATOMS: atom_id res chain seq x y z
N MET A 1 -11.63 -8.29 0.32
CA MET A 1 -10.50 -7.76 -0.50
C MET A 1 -9.35 -7.28 0.36
N PHE A 2 -9.55 -6.38 1.34
CA PHE A 2 -8.47 -5.89 2.22
C PHE A 2 -7.64 -6.99 2.90
N VAL A 3 -8.30 -7.99 3.51
CA VAL A 3 -7.61 -9.13 4.14
C VAL A 3 -6.78 -9.94 3.13
N LEU A 4 -7.29 -10.11 1.91
CA LEU A 4 -6.57 -10.76 0.83
C LEU A 4 -5.32 -9.95 0.46
N THR A 5 -5.42 -8.64 0.30
CA THR A 5 -4.29 -7.74 0.02
C THR A 5 -3.22 -7.78 1.12
N PHE A 6 -3.65 -7.84 2.38
CA PHE A 6 -2.73 -7.99 3.50
C PHE A 6 -1.99 -9.33 3.49
N LEU A 7 -2.71 -10.42 3.20
CA LEU A 7 -2.12 -11.76 3.09
C LEU A 7 -1.19 -11.87 1.87
N THR A 8 -1.56 -11.31 0.72
CA THR A 8 -0.70 -11.33 -0.48
C THR A 8 0.59 -10.56 -0.23
N LEU A 9 0.55 -9.40 0.42
CA LEU A 9 1.76 -8.65 0.79
C LEU A 9 2.66 -9.42 1.76
N THR A 10 2.05 -10.04 2.76
CA THR A 10 2.79 -10.77 3.79
C THR A 10 3.48 -12.00 3.19
N PHE A 11 2.82 -12.71 2.28
CA PHE A 11 3.35 -13.95 1.70
C PHE A 11 3.86 -13.82 0.26
N GLN A 12 4.06 -12.62 -0.28
CA GLN A 12 4.36 -12.41 -1.71
C GLN A 12 5.54 -13.22 -2.24
N SER A 13 6.62 -13.37 -1.46
CA SER A 13 7.82 -14.10 -1.91
C SER A 13 7.66 -15.62 -1.82
N GLU A 14 6.82 -16.09 -0.90
CA GLU A 14 6.65 -17.51 -0.63
C GLU A 14 5.37 -18.06 -1.24
N PHE A 15 4.67 -17.28 -2.07
CA PHE A 15 3.34 -17.63 -2.59
C PHE A 15 3.29 -19.03 -3.22
N PHE A 16 4.33 -19.43 -3.95
CA PHE A 16 4.44 -20.77 -4.54
C PHE A 16 4.91 -21.85 -3.56
N SER A 17 5.61 -21.46 -2.50
CA SER A 17 6.19 -22.35 -1.48
C SER A 17 5.24 -22.61 -0.31
N ILE A 18 4.17 -21.80 -0.12
CA ILE A 18 3.22 -21.94 0.99
C ILE A 18 2.75 -23.38 1.23
N PRO A 19 2.39 -24.19 0.19
CA PRO A 19 1.91 -25.55 0.40
C PRO A 19 2.95 -26.50 1.03
N PHE A 20 4.23 -26.13 1.00
CA PHE A 20 5.36 -26.94 1.46
C PHE A 20 5.96 -26.44 2.79
N LEU A 21 5.45 -25.33 3.33
CA LEU A 21 5.94 -24.76 4.58
C LEU A 21 5.28 -25.38 5.82
N SER A 22 6.06 -25.50 6.90
CA SER A 22 5.54 -25.87 8.21
C SER A 22 4.74 -24.73 8.84
N THR A 23 3.77 -25.05 9.71
CA THR A 23 2.95 -24.05 10.42
C THR A 23 3.78 -23.10 11.28
N GLU A 24 4.89 -23.57 11.85
CA GLU A 24 5.79 -22.74 12.67
C GLU A 24 6.57 -21.75 11.79
N SER A 25 7.07 -22.19 10.63
CA SER A 25 7.70 -21.28 9.66
C SER A 25 6.75 -20.19 9.16
N LEU A 26 5.46 -20.52 8.96
CA LEU A 26 4.45 -19.53 8.55
C LEU A 26 4.22 -18.45 9.61
N LYS A 27 4.21 -18.81 10.90
CA LYS A 27 4.08 -17.85 12.00
C LYS A 27 5.28 -16.92 12.07
N GLU A 28 6.50 -17.46 11.98
CA GLU A 28 7.73 -16.66 12.00
C GLU A 28 7.77 -15.66 10.83
N LEU A 29 7.47 -16.12 9.61
CA LEU A 29 7.37 -15.28 8.42
C LEU A 29 6.32 -14.18 8.57
N PHE A 30 5.18 -14.49 9.19
CA PHE A 30 4.13 -13.52 9.43
C PHE A 30 4.60 -12.37 10.31
N PHE A 31 5.18 -12.66 11.48
CA PHE A 31 5.67 -11.63 12.39
C PHE A 31 6.83 -10.82 11.81
N LEU A 32 7.74 -11.49 11.09
CA LEU A 32 8.88 -10.84 10.45
C LEU A 32 8.44 -9.82 9.39
N ARG A 33 7.35 -10.10 8.65
CA ARG A 33 6.91 -9.29 7.50
C ARG A 33 5.78 -8.32 7.81
N LEU A 34 5.21 -8.42 9.01
CA LEU A 34 4.15 -7.53 9.50
C LEU A 34 4.52 -6.04 9.38
N PRO A 35 5.73 -5.58 9.75
CA PRO A 35 6.09 -4.16 9.64
C PRO A 35 6.04 -3.65 8.20
N TYR A 36 6.45 -4.48 7.24
CA TYR A 36 6.43 -4.13 5.81
C TYR A 36 4.99 -4.05 5.27
N SER A 37 4.19 -5.11 5.46
CA SER A 37 2.83 -5.17 4.92
C SER A 37 1.94 -4.08 5.53
N LEU A 38 2.08 -3.83 6.83
CA LEU A 38 1.35 -2.77 7.54
C LEU A 38 1.72 -1.38 7.01
N SER A 39 3.02 -1.08 6.89
CA SER A 39 3.50 0.22 6.41
C SER A 39 3.01 0.49 4.99
N LEU A 40 3.10 -0.50 4.09
CA LEU A 40 2.64 -0.34 2.71
C LEU A 40 1.13 -0.12 2.61
N ILE A 41 0.32 -0.88 3.37
CA ILE A 41 -1.13 -0.69 3.36
C ILE A 41 -1.51 0.70 3.86
N ILE A 42 -0.84 1.19 4.90
CA ILE A 42 -1.09 2.54 5.43
C ILE A 42 -0.76 3.60 4.37
N ILE A 43 0.39 3.48 3.69
CA ILE A 43 0.81 4.44 2.66
C ILE A 43 -0.15 4.43 1.47
N LEU A 44 -0.55 3.24 0.99
CA LEU A 44 -1.48 3.09 -0.13
C LEU A 44 -2.89 3.57 0.23
N LEU A 45 -3.36 3.28 1.44
CA LEU A 45 -4.64 3.78 1.92
C LEU A 45 -4.64 5.30 1.95
N ALA A 46 -3.58 5.91 2.48
CA ALA A 46 -3.45 7.35 2.56
C ALA A 46 -3.35 8.02 1.19
N HIS A 47 -2.70 7.37 0.22
CA HIS A 47 -2.64 7.83 -1.16
C HIS A 47 -4.05 7.99 -1.75
N GLU A 48 -4.85 6.92 -1.69
CA GLU A 48 -6.22 6.97 -2.21
C GLU A 48 -7.16 7.83 -1.38
N MET A 49 -6.95 7.90 -0.06
CA MET A 49 -7.68 8.83 0.80
C MET A 49 -7.36 10.28 0.46
N GLY A 50 -6.13 10.61 0.05
CA GLY A 50 -5.76 11.94 -0.44
C GLY A 50 -6.58 12.32 -1.67
N HIS A 51 -6.67 11.42 -2.65
CA HIS A 51 -7.53 11.61 -3.82
C HIS A 51 -9.02 11.73 -3.44
N PHE A 52 -9.51 10.88 -2.54
CA PHE A 52 -10.90 10.88 -2.09
C PHE A 52 -11.29 12.18 -1.39
N LEU A 53 -10.47 12.66 -0.45
CA LEU A 53 -10.72 13.89 0.30
C LEU A 53 -10.68 15.12 -0.62
N ALA A 54 -9.73 15.17 -1.55
CA ALA A 54 -9.65 16.25 -2.53
C ALA A 54 -10.88 16.27 -3.47
N ALA A 55 -11.32 15.11 -3.95
CA ALA A 55 -12.51 15.02 -4.79
C ALA A 55 -13.79 15.42 -4.03
N ARG A 56 -13.90 15.00 -2.76
CA ARG A 56 -15.01 15.40 -1.86
C ARG A 56 -15.03 16.89 -1.57
N TYR A 57 -13.86 17.51 -1.37
CA TYR A 57 -13.75 18.96 -1.20
C TYR A 57 -14.32 19.72 -2.42
N TYR A 58 -14.13 19.19 -3.63
CA TYR A 58 -14.68 19.74 -4.86
C TYR A 58 -16.13 19.30 -5.16
N GLY A 59 -16.77 18.54 -4.27
CA GLY A 59 -18.14 18.06 -4.44
C GLY A 59 -18.30 17.00 -5.53
N ILE A 60 -17.20 16.36 -5.97
CA ILE A 60 -17.20 15.34 -7.03
C ILE A 60 -17.58 13.98 -6.42
N GLN A 61 -18.51 13.28 -7.05
CA GLN A 61 -18.85 11.92 -6.62
C GLN A 61 -17.73 10.93 -6.94
N VAL A 62 -17.23 10.29 -5.88
CA VAL A 62 -16.17 9.27 -5.93
C VAL A 62 -16.56 8.06 -5.09
N THR A 63 -16.11 6.88 -5.49
CA THR A 63 -16.28 5.66 -4.69
C THR A 63 -15.33 5.65 -3.49
N TRP A 64 -15.62 4.77 -2.53
CA TRP A 64 -14.67 4.43 -1.48
C TRP A 64 -13.43 3.75 -2.07
N PRO A 65 -12.25 3.91 -1.44
CA PRO A 65 -11.03 3.25 -1.87
C PRO A 65 -11.18 1.73 -1.77
N TYR A 66 -10.87 1.02 -2.84
CA TYR A 66 -10.85 -0.44 -2.86
C TYR A 66 -9.45 -0.95 -3.23
N PHE A 67 -8.98 -1.97 -2.53
CA PHE A 67 -7.66 -2.57 -2.75
C PHE A 67 -7.73 -3.66 -3.82
N ILE A 68 -6.75 -3.69 -4.72
CA ILE A 68 -6.58 -4.73 -5.74
C ILE A 68 -5.40 -5.62 -5.34
N PRO A 69 -5.64 -6.80 -4.74
CA PRO A 69 -4.58 -7.76 -4.43
C PRO A 69 -4.05 -8.38 -5.72
N ILE A 70 -2.73 -8.42 -5.87
CA ILE A 70 -2.05 -9.22 -6.89
C ILE A 70 -0.96 -10.00 -6.16
N PRO A 71 -1.04 -11.34 -6.09
CA PRO A 71 -0.11 -12.18 -5.32
C PRO A 71 1.28 -12.33 -5.97
N LEU A 72 1.65 -11.47 -6.92
CA LEU A 72 2.89 -11.57 -7.69
C LEU A 72 3.90 -10.50 -7.24
N ALA A 73 5.15 -10.93 -7.06
CA ALA A 73 6.29 -10.06 -6.79
C ALA A 73 6.56 -9.11 -7.98
N PRO A 74 7.09 -7.89 -7.75
CA PRO A 74 7.75 -7.41 -6.52
C PRO A 74 6.87 -6.59 -5.56
N ILE A 75 5.63 -6.26 -5.93
CA ILE A 75 4.80 -5.26 -5.20
C ILE A 75 3.72 -5.92 -4.32
N GLY A 76 3.26 -7.14 -4.64
CA GLY A 76 2.31 -7.91 -3.83
C GLY A 76 0.88 -7.34 -3.77
N THR A 77 0.65 -6.18 -4.40
CA THR A 77 -0.65 -5.52 -4.66
C THR A 77 -0.53 -4.68 -5.93
N MET A 78 -1.66 -4.37 -6.58
CA MET A 78 -1.71 -3.33 -7.62
C MET A 78 -2.02 -1.94 -7.04
N GLY A 79 -2.05 -1.81 -5.71
CA GLY A 79 -2.48 -0.60 -5.00
C GLY A 79 -3.95 -0.63 -4.54
N ALA A 80 -4.43 0.52 -4.12
CA ALA A 80 -5.85 0.82 -3.96
C ALA A 80 -6.25 1.81 -5.06
N VAL A 81 -7.53 1.88 -5.39
CA VAL A 81 -8.02 2.80 -6.43
C VAL A 81 -9.37 3.38 -6.00
N ILE A 82 -9.58 4.67 -6.28
CA ILE A 82 -10.90 5.30 -6.29
C ILE A 82 -11.45 5.38 -7.72
N ARG A 83 -12.77 5.29 -7.87
CA ARG A 83 -13.45 5.53 -9.14
C ARG A 83 -14.17 6.87 -9.08
N ILE A 84 -13.89 7.72 -10.06
CA ILE A 84 -14.58 9.00 -10.26
C ILE A 84 -15.87 8.72 -11.03
N LEU A 85 -17.02 9.08 -10.45
CA LEU A 85 -18.34 8.79 -11.01
C LEU A 85 -18.89 9.94 -11.87
N GLU A 86 -18.26 11.11 -11.78
CA GLU A 86 -18.67 12.33 -12.49
C GLU A 86 -17.48 12.96 -13.23
N PRO A 87 -17.71 13.63 -14.37
CA PRO A 87 -16.63 14.25 -15.13
C PRO A 87 -16.04 15.46 -14.39
N ILE A 88 -14.71 15.52 -14.31
CA ILE A 88 -13.99 16.67 -13.78
C ILE A 88 -14.03 17.80 -14.80
N ARG A 89 -14.67 18.92 -14.46
CA ARG A 89 -14.93 20.03 -15.39
C ARG A 89 -13.77 21.03 -15.50
N ASN A 90 -12.85 21.05 -14.54
CA ASN A 90 -11.79 22.05 -14.46
C ASN A 90 -10.39 21.41 -14.33
N LYS A 91 -9.41 21.91 -15.11
CA LYS A 91 -8.02 21.46 -15.03
C LYS A 91 -7.38 21.68 -13.66
N LYS A 92 -7.78 22.73 -12.94
CA LYS A 92 -7.32 22.99 -11.57
C LYS A 92 -7.80 21.89 -10.62
N GLN A 93 -9.07 21.48 -10.73
CA GLN A 93 -9.60 20.37 -9.94
C GLN A 93 -8.88 19.06 -10.25
N LEU A 94 -8.62 18.80 -11.54
CA LEU A 94 -7.86 17.62 -11.95
C LEU A 94 -6.45 17.60 -11.36
N PHE A 95 -5.75 18.73 -11.40
CA PHE A 95 -4.41 18.86 -10.83
C PHE A 95 -4.43 18.69 -9.31
N ASP A 96 -5.32 19.38 -8.61
CA ASP A 96 -5.42 19.32 -7.15
C ASP A 96 -5.75 17.90 -6.69
N ILE A 97 -6.78 17.27 -7.28
CA ILE A 97 -7.12 15.88 -6.96
C ILE A 97 -5.94 14.96 -7.27
N GLY A 98 -5.25 15.16 -8.39
CA GLY A 98 -4.09 14.35 -8.79
C GLY A 98 -2.88 14.47 -7.88
N ILE A 99 -2.61 15.64 -7.27
CA ILE A 99 -1.42 15.84 -6.42
C ILE A 99 -1.62 15.37 -4.97
N TRP A 100 -2.85 15.43 -4.45
CA TRP A 100 -3.11 15.11 -3.03
C TRP A 100 -2.79 13.66 -2.66
N GLY A 101 -2.99 12.68 -3.56
CA GLY A 101 -2.64 11.29 -3.30
C GLY A 101 -1.12 11.09 -3.11
N PRO A 102 -0.28 11.43 -4.11
CA PRO A 102 1.17 11.39 -3.99
C PRO A 102 1.72 12.15 -2.78
N LEU A 103 1.18 13.35 -2.49
CA LEU A 103 1.59 14.17 -1.36
C LEU A 103 1.37 13.44 -0.03
N MET A 104 0.20 12.83 0.18
CA MET A 104 -0.12 12.08 1.39
C MET A 104 0.77 10.85 1.54
N SER A 105 1.03 10.12 0.45
CA SER A 105 1.95 8.99 0.48
C SER A 105 3.38 9.40 0.81
N LEU A 106 3.85 10.56 0.33
CA LEU A 106 5.18 11.06 0.62
C LEU A 106 5.33 11.45 2.10
N ILE A 107 4.34 12.15 2.66
CA ILE A 107 4.34 12.54 4.08
C ILE A 107 4.44 11.33 5.00
N LEU A 108 3.77 10.21 4.67
CA LEU A 108 3.82 8.99 5.47
C LEU A 108 5.03 8.11 5.16
N SER A 109 5.56 8.17 3.93
CA SER A 109 6.74 7.40 3.55
C SER A 109 8.00 7.87 4.29
N VAL A 110 8.13 9.17 4.58
CA VAL A 110 9.26 9.72 5.34
C VAL A 110 9.39 9.09 6.75
N PRO A 111 8.38 9.12 7.64
CA PRO A 111 8.49 8.48 8.95
C PRO A 111 8.65 6.96 8.85
N CYS A 112 7.95 6.29 7.93
CA CYS A 112 8.13 4.86 7.70
C CYS A 112 9.57 4.51 7.30
N TYR A 113 10.19 5.32 6.44
CA TYR A 113 11.58 5.16 6.03
C TYR A 113 12.54 5.36 7.20
N VAL A 114 12.36 6.43 7.97
CA VAL A 114 13.19 6.72 9.14
C VAL A 114 13.11 5.58 10.17
N ILE A 115 11.90 5.15 10.52
CA ILE A 115 11.68 4.03 11.45
C ILE A 115 12.29 2.73 10.88
N GLY A 116 12.10 2.47 9.58
CA GLY A 116 12.65 1.31 8.90
C GLY A 116 14.17 1.22 8.98
N ILE A 117 14.87 2.36 8.83
CA ILE A 117 16.32 2.43 9.02
C ILE A 117 16.71 2.11 10.46
N TYR A 118 16.03 2.71 11.45
CA TYR A 118 16.31 2.45 12.86
C TYR A 118 16.09 0.98 13.27
N MET A 119 15.13 0.29 12.63
CA MET A 119 14.86 -1.13 12.88
C MET A 119 15.74 -2.08 12.05
N SER A 120 16.44 -1.57 11.04
CA SER A 120 17.24 -2.40 10.14
C SER A 120 18.51 -2.92 10.82
N SER A 121 18.86 -4.17 10.52
CA SER A 121 20.13 -4.76 10.93
C SER A 121 21.14 -4.64 9.78
N LEU A 122 22.38 -4.29 10.11
CA LEU A 122 23.47 -4.26 9.14
C LEU A 122 23.85 -5.70 8.76
N VAL A 123 23.65 -6.05 7.48
CA VAL A 123 24.07 -7.35 6.94
C VAL A 123 25.36 -7.14 6.16
N PRO A 124 26.46 -7.83 6.50
CA PRO A 124 27.71 -7.72 5.75
C PRO A 124 27.52 -8.21 4.31
N MET A 125 28.07 -7.46 3.35
CA MET A 125 28.09 -7.91 1.96
C MET A 125 28.93 -9.18 1.85
N LYS A 126 28.32 -10.28 1.41
CA LYS A 126 29.06 -11.45 0.92
C LYS A 126 29.75 -11.03 -0.39
N VAL A 127 31.02 -10.66 -0.28
CA VAL A 127 31.96 -10.54 -1.41
C VAL A 127 32.53 -11.92 -1.71
#